data_AF-A0A6P1TQ72-F1
#
_entry.id   AF-A0A6P1TQ72-F1
#
_cell.length_a   1.000
_cell.length_b   1.000
_cell.length_c   1.000
_cell.angle_alpha   90.00
_cell.angle_beta   90.00
_cell.angle_gamma   90.00
#
_symmetry.space_group_name_H-M   'P 1'
#
loop_
_entity.id
_entity.type
_entity.pdbx_description
1 polymer ?
#
loop_
_entity_poly.entity_id
_entity_poly.type
_entity_poly.pdbx_seq_one_letter_code
_entity_poly.pdbx_strand_id
1 'polypeptide(L)' 'MIIIKDTKKLKPEYPFEISEQILKKADNCEDSFHWHSFFEITYIYKGCGNYYVNGQKYDVDQGTS' A
#
# COMPACT_ATOMS: atom_id res chain seq x y z
N MET A 1 -4.06 -13.75 -10.64
CA MET A 1 -2.92 -12.86 -10.36
C MET A 1 -2.73 -11.82 -11.46
N ILE A 2 -3.05 -10.57 -11.15
CA ILE A 2 -2.79 -9.37 -11.95
C ILE A 2 -1.75 -8.55 -11.17
N ILE A 3 -0.65 -8.16 -11.83
CA ILE A 3 0.36 -7.28 -11.23
C ILE A 3 0.35 -5.96 -12.00
N ILE A 4 0.09 -4.87 -11.30
CA ILE A 4 0.03 -3.52 -11.86
C ILE A 4 1.29 -2.78 -11.43
N LYS A 5 2.12 -2.38 -12.38
CA LYS A 5 3.29 -1.54 -12.09
C LYS A 5 2.84 -0.12 -11.76
N ASP A 6 3.19 0.37 -10.58
CA ASP A 6 3.11 1.78 -10.27
C ASP A 6 4.12 2.55 -11.14
N THR A 7 3.63 3.61 -11.78
CA THR A 7 4.41 4.47 -12.68
C THR A 7 4.73 5.82 -12.06
N LYS A 8 4.39 6.02 -10.77
CA LYS A 8 4.69 7.22 -10.01
C LYS A 8 6.19 7.51 -10.04
N LYS A 9 6.52 8.78 -10.30
CA LYS A 9 7.90 9.30 -10.28
C LYS A 9 8.02 10.31 -9.14
N LEU A 10 8.85 9.97 -8.15
CA LEU A 10 9.19 10.88 -7.07
C LEU A 10 10.19 11.93 -7.59
N LYS A 11 10.02 13.18 -7.17
CA LYS A 11 10.93 14.27 -7.59
C LYS A 11 12.29 14.08 -6.92
N PRO A 12 13.42 14.12 -7.64
CA PRO A 12 14.73 13.94 -7.02
C PRO A 12 15.03 14.92 -5.88
N GLU A 13 14.52 16.15 -5.97
CA GLU A 13 14.72 17.21 -4.98
C GLU A 13 13.89 16.98 -3.71
N TYR A 14 12.80 16.22 -3.83
CA TYR A 14 11.89 15.89 -2.74
C TYR A 14 11.31 14.49 -2.99
N PRO A 15 12.10 13.43 -2.72
CA PRO A 15 11.84 12.08 -3.21
C PRO A 15 10.84 11.33 -2.32
N PHE A 16 9.80 12.02 -1.87
CA PHE A 16 8.71 11.43 -1.11
C PHE A 16 7.40 12.17 -1.36
N GLU A 17 6.31 11.44 -1.15
CA GLU A 17 4.95 11.95 -1.21
C GLU A 17 4.22 11.44 0.03
N ILE A 18 3.38 12.29 0.62
CA ILE A 18 2.50 11.92 1.72
C ILE A 18 1.08 12.10 1.21
N SER A 19 0.27 11.05 1.33
CA SER A 19 -1.12 11.06 0.89
C SER A 19 -2.00 10.30 1.88
N GLU A 20 -3.22 10.77 2.07
CA GLU A 20 -4.25 10.03 2.81
C GLU A 20 -5.08 9.20 1.85
N GLN A 21 -5.41 7.97 2.24
CA GLN A 21 -6.20 7.04 1.43
C GLN A 21 -7.30 6.40 2.27
N ILE A 22 -8.46 6.19 1.66
CA ILE A 22 -9.56 5.43 2.24
C ILE A 22 -9.72 4.14 1.43
N LEU A 23 -9.28 3.02 2.00
CA LEU A 23 -9.44 1.72 1.39
C LEU A 23 -10.83 1.15 1.72
N LYS A 24 -11.52 0.67 0.70
CA LYS A 24 -12.80 -0.04 0.81
C LYS A 24 -12.56 -1.53 0.66
N LYS A 25 -13.54 -2.35 1.05
CA LYS A 25 -13.48 -3.81 0.88
C LYS A 25 -13.23 -4.22 -0.58
N ALA A 26 -13.75 -3.46 -1.54
CA ALA A 26 -13.54 -3.71 -2.96
C ALA A 26 -12.09 -3.53 -3.42
N ASP A 27 -11.29 -2.76 -2.68
CA ASP A 27 -9.87 -2.53 -2.96
C ASP A 27 -8.99 -3.68 -2.45
N ASN A 28 -9.53 -4.51 -1.54
CA ASN A 28 -8.89 -5.73 -1.05
C ASN A 28 -9.19 -6.92 -1.99
N CYS A 29 -8.64 -6.88 -3.20
CA CYS A 29 -8.71 -8.00 -4.15
C CYS A 29 -7.46 -8.89 -4.01
N GLU A 30 -7.62 -10.11 -3.50
CA GLU A 30 -6.52 -11.07 -3.27
C GLU A 30 -5.74 -11.44 -4.54
N ASP A 31 -6.32 -11.19 -5.71
CA ASP A 31 -5.75 -11.49 -7.02
C ASP A 31 -5.10 -10.28 -7.70
N SER A 32 -5.07 -9.11 -7.06
CA SER A 32 -4.52 -7.87 -7.58
C SER A 32 -3.38 -7.35 -6.72
N PHE A 33 -2.20 -7.24 -7.30
CA PHE A 33 -1.00 -6.73 -6.64
C PHE A 33 -0.50 -5.49 -7.39
N HIS A 34 0.17 -4.59 -6.68
CA HIS A 34 0.91 -3.52 -7.31
C HIS A 34 2.40 -3.65 -7.01
N TRP A 35 3.23 -3.23 -7.95
CA TRP A 35 4.68 -3.25 -7.82
C TRP A 35 5.23 -1.84 -8.01
N HIS A 36 6.10 -1.39 -7.11
CA HIS A 36 6.83 -0.14 -7.24
C HIS A 36 8.30 -0.33 -6.85
N SER A 37 9.18 0.53 -7.36
CA SER A 37 10.62 0.49 -7.06
C SER A 37 11.05 1.41 -5.92
N PHE A 38 10.11 2.15 -5.32
CA PHE A 38 10.35 3.01 -4.15
C PHE A 38 9.90 2.31 -2.86
N PHE A 39 10.20 2.90 -1.71
CA PHE A 39 9.73 2.42 -0.42
C PHE A 39 8.39 3.06 -0.07
N GLU A 40 7.45 2.26 0.45
CA GLU A 40 6.15 2.73 0.93
C GLU A 40 6.06 2.52 2.44
N ILE A 41 5.55 3.52 3.15
CA ILE A 41 5.28 3.47 4.58
C ILE A 41 3.79 3.79 4.76
N THR A 42 3.08 2.91 5.45
CA THR A 42 1.64 3.06 5.63
C THR A 42 1.30 3.05 7.11
N TYR A 43 0.64 4.11 7.56
CA TYR A 43 0.12 4.20 8.92
C TYR A 43 -1.40 4.03 8.91
N ILE A 44 -1.92 3.10 9.71
CA ILE A 44 -3.35 2.86 9.82
C ILE A 44 -3.96 3.86 10.79
N TYR A 45 -4.48 4.96 10.24
CA TYR A 45 -5.12 6.00 11.04
C TYR A 45 -6.42 5.54 11.73
N LYS A 46 -7.22 4.68 11.06
CA LYS A 46 -8.46 4.12 11.60
C LYS A 46 -8.84 2.83 10.87
N GLY A 47 -9.40 1.87 11.62
CA GLY A 47 -9.93 0.61 11.07
C GLY A 47 -8.91 -0.53 11.13
N CYS A 48 -9.11 -1.53 10.26
CA CYS A 48 -8.22 -2.68 10.11
C CYS A 48 -8.13 -3.10 8.65
N GLY A 49 -7.08 -3.85 8.30
CA GLY A 49 -6.81 -4.29 6.94
C GLY A 49 -5.94 -5.54 6.88
N ASN A 50 -5.78 -6.07 5.67
CA ASN A 50 -4.87 -7.18 5.39
C ASN A 50 -3.89 -6.72 4.31
N TYR A 51 -2.60 -6.82 4.58
CA TYR A 51 -1.55 -6.59 3.58
C TYR A 51 -0.94 -7.91 3.15
N TYR A 52 -0.66 -8.04 1.85
CA TYR A 52 0.07 -9.16 1.28
C TYR A 52 1.40 -8.67 0.73
N VAL A 53 2.50 -8.99 1.41
CA VAL A 53 3.86 -8.58 1.03
C VAL A 53 4.70 -9.82 0.79
N ASN A 54 5.22 -9.98 -0.42
CA ASN A 54 6.01 -11.16 -0.84
C ASN A 54 5.35 -12.51 -0.51
N GLY A 55 4.02 -12.58 -0.66
CA GLY A 55 3.24 -13.80 -0.39
C GLY A 55 2.91 -14.04 1.10
N GLN A 56 3.39 -13.19 2.01
CA GLN A 56 3.01 -13.24 3.42
C GLN A 56 1.89 -12.26 3.73
N LYS A 57 0.90 -12.74 4.50
CA LYS A 57 -0.23 -11.94 4.97
C LYS A 57 0.11 -11.27 6.30
N TYR A 58 -0.28 -10.01 6.45
CA TYR A 58 -0.16 -9.21 7.66
C TYR A 58 -1.53 -8.60 7.98
N ASP A 59 -2.04 -8.91 9.16
CA ASP A 59 -3.24 -8.28 9.69
C ASP A 59 -2.80 -7.02 10.43
N VAL A 60 -3.38 -5.87 10.06
CA VAL A 60 -3.03 -4.58 10.63
C VAL A 60 -4.27 -3.88 11.17
N ASP A 61 -4.09 -3.12 12.23
CA ASP A 61 -5.14 -2.36 12.88
C ASP A 61 -4.67 -0.92 13.17
N GLN A 62 -5.59 -0.14 13.72
CA GLN A 62 -5.35 1.25 14.04
C GLN A 62 -4.10 1.42 14.92
N GLY A 63 -3.18 2.28 14.47
CA GLY A 63 -1.91 2.53 15.15
C GLY A 63 -0.75 1.67 14.65
N THR A 64 -1.00 0.69 13.78
CA THR A 64 0.05 -0.08 13.11
C THR A 64 0.74 0.75 12.01
N SER A 65 2.07 0.62 11.91
CA SER A 65 2.95 1.23 10.90
C SER A 65 3.91 0.22 10.30
#